data_AF-A0A0F8YML9-F1
#
_entry.id   AF-A0A0F8YML9-F1
#
_cell.length_a   1.000
_cell.length_b   1.000
_cell.length_c   1.000
_cell.angle_alpha   90.00
_cell.angle_beta   90.00
_cell.angle_gamma   90.00
#
_symmetry.space_group_name_H-M   'P 1'
#
loop_
_entity.id
_entity.type
_entity.pdbx_description
1 polymer ?
#
loop_
_entity_poly.entity_id
_entity_poly.type
_entity_poly.pdbx_seq_one_letter_code
_entity_poly.pdbx_strand_id
1 'polypeptide(L)'
;VCPTYTLYDMEPDGSDIICVSFHETHEWQPSVNNEGMLAYTRWDYVDRDTNIAHHIWTSYPDGRDPRSFHGNYPSRRQSRPWMEMSIRAIPDSHKYVATTGAHHGNAFGSLVLIDSHVEDDGAMSQLTRLTPDVPFPEAEGKPERKYMCYATAWPLSEEDYLCVYDAAAGNRGIYWIDCYGNKELIYRDPAISSMYPLPIRSRPKPPTYPDTVTFSGPQTGRFLVQDVYQGLKGVPHGTVKRLRVIGAPPKVQPHMNSPVLGVSAEDLGKFVLGTVPVEEDGSAYFHVPSGISVFFQALDERGLALQTMRSLTYVQPNQTLTCIGCHEHRDLAPTAHQFPLAAAREPSKL
;
A
#
# COMPACT_ATOMS: atom_id res chain seq x y z
N VAL A 1 7.16 -3.32 -22.48
CA VAL A 1 7.25 -2.33 -21.39
C VAL A 1 6.00 -2.51 -20.55
N CYS A 2 6.11 -2.67 -19.23
CA CYS A 2 4.96 -2.57 -18.34
C CYS A 2 4.85 -1.09 -17.94
N PRO A 3 3.87 -0.31 -18.44
CA PRO A 3 3.71 1.08 -18.04
C PRO A 3 3.38 1.15 -16.54
N THR A 4 3.94 2.09 -15.79
CA THR A 4 3.52 2.31 -14.40
C THR A 4 2.11 2.90 -14.38
N TYR A 5 1.23 2.33 -13.57
CA TYR A 5 -0.13 2.82 -13.35
C TYR A 5 -0.26 3.25 -11.89
N THR A 6 -0.61 4.51 -11.66
CA THR A 6 -0.85 5.09 -10.34
C THR A 6 -2.28 5.63 -10.24
N LEU A 7 -2.61 6.24 -9.12
CA LEU A 7 -3.93 6.79 -8.84
C LEU A 7 -4.13 8.19 -9.43
N TYR A 8 -5.30 8.41 -10.00
CA TYR A 8 -5.76 9.68 -10.55
C TYR A 8 -7.17 9.99 -10.07
N ASP A 9 -7.47 11.27 -9.91
CA ASP A 9 -8.81 11.81 -9.74
C ASP A 9 -9.24 12.55 -11.00
N MET A 10 -10.56 12.72 -11.19
CA MET A 10 -11.14 13.47 -12.31
C MET A 10 -12.55 13.97 -11.97
N GLU A 11 -12.98 15.03 -12.65
CA GLU A 11 -14.36 15.50 -12.58
C GLU A 11 -15.33 14.49 -13.22
N PRO A 12 -16.63 14.51 -12.88
CA PRO A 12 -17.62 13.57 -13.42
C PRO A 12 -17.74 13.58 -14.95
N ASP A 13 -17.34 14.66 -15.63
CA ASP A 13 -17.32 14.78 -17.08
C ASP A 13 -16.02 14.27 -17.74
N GLY A 14 -15.07 13.80 -16.92
CA GLY A 14 -13.76 13.31 -17.34
C GLY A 14 -12.72 14.41 -17.57
N SER A 15 -13.02 15.66 -17.22
CA SER A 15 -12.05 16.75 -17.18
C SER A 15 -11.23 16.75 -15.88
N ASP A 16 -10.27 17.67 -15.78
CA ASP A 16 -9.42 17.88 -14.59
C ASP A 16 -8.77 16.60 -14.05
N ILE A 17 -8.16 15.81 -14.94
CA ILE A 17 -7.45 14.60 -14.55
C ILE A 17 -6.18 14.98 -13.78
N ILE A 18 -6.14 14.64 -12.49
CA ILE A 18 -5.04 14.97 -11.60
C ILE A 18 -4.39 13.68 -11.08
N CYS A 19 -3.06 13.61 -11.16
CA CYS A 19 -2.31 12.53 -10.53
C CYS A 19 -2.27 12.76 -9.02
N VAL A 20 -2.84 11.82 -8.25
CA VAL A 20 -2.90 11.91 -6.79
C VAL A 20 -1.88 11.01 -6.10
N SER A 21 -1.21 10.12 -6.84
CA SER A 21 -0.14 9.27 -6.30
C SER A 21 1.12 9.27 -7.14
N PHE A 22 2.26 9.37 -6.44
CA PHE A 22 3.59 9.48 -7.04
C PHE A 22 4.47 8.26 -6.76
N HIS A 23 3.86 7.12 -6.42
CA HIS A 23 4.57 5.86 -6.21
C HIS A 23 5.32 5.45 -7.48
N GLU A 24 6.49 4.82 -7.34
CA GLU A 24 7.37 4.54 -8.48
C GLU A 24 6.92 3.36 -9.35
N THR A 25 6.14 2.45 -8.76
CA THR A 25 5.54 1.27 -9.39
C THR A 25 4.01 1.30 -9.28
N HIS A 26 3.36 0.14 -9.38
CA HIS A 26 1.94 0.06 -9.65
C HIS A 26 1.06 0.19 -8.41
N GLU A 27 -0.05 0.89 -8.59
CA GLU A 27 -1.18 0.92 -7.69
C GLU A 27 -2.45 0.53 -8.44
N TRP A 28 -3.07 -0.56 -8.02
CA TRP A 28 -4.10 -1.24 -8.78
C TRP A 28 -5.46 -1.21 -8.12
N GLN A 29 -6.48 -1.17 -8.98
CA GLN A 29 -7.89 -1.46 -8.65
C GLN A 29 -8.39 -0.68 -7.42
N PRO A 30 -8.27 0.66 -7.40
CA PRO A 30 -8.76 1.45 -6.29
C PRO A 30 -10.27 1.26 -6.09
N SER A 31 -10.68 1.22 -4.83
CA SER A 31 -12.07 1.28 -4.39
C SER A 31 -12.22 2.29 -3.26
N VAL A 32 -13.45 2.71 -2.97
CA VAL A 32 -13.75 3.59 -1.84
C VAL A 32 -14.22 2.73 -0.67
N ASN A 33 -13.61 2.89 0.51
CA ASN A 33 -13.98 2.17 1.72
C ASN A 33 -15.17 2.83 2.45
N ASN A 34 -15.58 2.25 3.58
CA ASN A 34 -16.76 2.72 4.33
C ASN A 34 -16.55 4.11 4.95
N GLU A 35 -15.30 4.50 5.16
CA GLU A 35 -14.89 5.80 5.71
C GLU A 35 -14.73 6.88 4.63
N GLY A 36 -14.83 6.52 3.35
CA GLY A 36 -14.67 7.45 2.23
C GLY A 36 -13.21 7.66 1.80
N MET A 37 -12.29 6.84 2.29
CA MET A 37 -10.90 6.77 1.83
C MET A 37 -10.77 5.83 0.63
N LEU A 38 -9.66 5.97 -0.10
CA LEU A 38 -9.27 5.01 -1.14
C LEU A 38 -8.66 3.78 -0.48
N ALA A 39 -8.96 2.59 -1.01
CA ALA A 39 -8.30 1.33 -0.74
C ALA A 39 -7.84 0.71 -2.06
N TYR A 40 -6.59 0.30 -2.16
CA TYR A 40 -5.97 -0.16 -3.40
C TYR A 40 -4.83 -1.14 -3.11
N THR A 41 -4.42 -1.90 -4.13
CA THR A 41 -3.21 -2.72 -4.03
C THR A 41 -2.01 -1.89 -4.45
N ARG A 42 -0.93 -1.83 -3.66
CA ARG A 42 0.34 -1.25 -4.10
C ARG A 42 1.39 -2.33 -4.21
N TRP A 43 2.16 -2.29 -5.29
CA TRP A 43 3.40 -3.06 -5.42
C TRP A 43 4.53 -2.25 -4.78
N ASP A 44 5.10 -2.72 -3.68
CA ASP A 44 6.13 -1.97 -2.94
C ASP A 44 7.43 -2.76 -2.85
N TYR A 45 8.29 -2.62 -3.85
CA TYR A 45 9.59 -3.33 -3.90
C TYR A 45 10.72 -2.63 -3.16
N VAL A 46 10.46 -1.45 -2.60
CA VAL A 46 11.54 -0.53 -2.22
C VAL A 46 12.31 -1.07 -1.02
N ASP A 47 13.49 -1.60 -1.32
CA ASP A 47 14.34 -2.35 -0.40
C ASP A 47 13.60 -3.53 0.25
N ARG A 48 12.61 -4.13 -0.44
CA ARG A 48 11.81 -5.29 0.00
C ARG A 48 12.08 -6.51 -0.87
N ASP A 49 11.41 -7.62 -0.56
CA ASP A 49 11.43 -8.80 -1.45
C ASP A 49 10.79 -8.44 -2.79
N THR A 50 11.36 -8.97 -3.87
CA THR A 50 11.03 -8.63 -5.26
C THR A 50 9.68 -9.17 -5.73
N ASN A 51 8.87 -9.84 -4.89
CA ASN A 51 7.67 -10.53 -5.38
C ASN A 51 6.45 -10.50 -4.43
N ILE A 52 6.60 -10.16 -3.16
CA ILE A 52 5.60 -10.48 -2.12
C ILE A 52 5.11 -9.28 -1.31
N ALA A 53 5.27 -8.08 -1.85
CA ALA A 53 4.88 -6.84 -1.19
C ALA A 53 3.74 -6.16 -1.97
N HIS A 54 2.69 -6.93 -2.30
CA HIS A 54 1.57 -6.50 -3.14
C HIS A 54 0.25 -6.51 -2.38
N HIS A 55 0.11 -5.63 -1.39
CA HIS A 55 -0.96 -5.69 -0.39
C HIS A 55 -1.81 -4.43 -0.37
N ILE A 56 -2.81 -4.41 0.50
CA ILE A 56 -3.69 -3.26 0.73
C ILE A 56 -2.92 -2.03 1.23
N TRP A 57 -3.20 -0.91 0.58
CA TRP A 57 -2.89 0.44 0.99
C TRP A 57 -4.15 1.29 0.98
N THR A 58 -4.12 2.34 1.78
CA THR A 58 -5.21 3.30 1.89
C THR A 58 -4.67 4.73 1.85
N SER A 59 -5.46 5.67 1.37
CA SER A 59 -5.13 7.09 1.36
C SER A 59 -6.40 7.93 1.37
N TYR A 60 -6.28 9.24 1.62
CA TYR A 60 -7.38 10.16 1.33
C TYR A 60 -7.68 10.19 -0.18
N PRO A 61 -8.90 10.60 -0.59
CA PRO A 61 -9.27 10.73 -2.01
C PRO A 61 -8.34 11.64 -2.82
N ASP A 62 -7.80 12.68 -2.20
CA ASP A 62 -6.81 13.61 -2.80
C ASP A 62 -5.36 13.09 -2.73
N GLY A 63 -5.17 11.80 -2.42
CA GLY A 63 -3.88 11.13 -2.40
C GLY A 63 -2.99 11.48 -1.21
N ARG A 64 -3.48 12.22 -0.22
CA ARG A 64 -2.70 12.45 1.01
C ARG A 64 -2.57 11.17 1.83
N ASP A 65 -1.47 11.11 2.58
CA ASP A 65 -1.25 10.17 3.70
C ASP A 65 -1.45 8.69 3.30
N PRO A 66 -0.73 8.19 2.28
CA PRO A 66 -0.79 6.77 1.95
C PRO A 66 -0.24 5.92 3.09
N ARG A 67 -1.06 5.00 3.61
CA ARG A 67 -0.74 4.09 4.71
C ARG A 67 -1.11 2.66 4.34
N SER A 68 -0.46 1.71 4.98
CA SER A 68 -0.87 0.31 4.96
C SER A 68 -0.84 -0.22 6.38
N PHE A 69 -1.77 -1.11 6.72
CA PHE A 69 -1.88 -1.76 8.03
C PHE A 69 -1.66 -3.28 7.97
N HIS A 70 -1.33 -3.80 6.77
CA HIS A 70 -1.30 -5.22 6.49
C HIS A 70 -0.17 -5.60 5.50
N GLY A 71 0.38 -6.81 5.60
CA GLY A 71 1.00 -7.51 4.46
C GLY A 71 2.47 -7.19 4.20
N ASN A 72 2.97 -6.03 4.64
CA ASN A 72 4.22 -5.46 4.12
C ASN A 72 5.53 -6.13 4.55
N TYR A 73 5.56 -6.88 5.66
CA TYR A 73 6.80 -7.50 6.20
C TYR A 73 6.61 -8.97 6.58
N PRO A 74 6.52 -9.90 5.60
CA PRO A 74 6.43 -11.34 5.86
C PRO A 74 7.64 -11.88 6.62
N SER A 75 7.38 -12.72 7.63
CA SER A 75 8.41 -13.50 8.31
C SER A 75 8.99 -14.58 7.39
N ARG A 76 8.15 -15.14 6.51
CA ARG A 76 8.55 -16.05 5.43
C ARG A 76 7.75 -15.74 4.17
N ARG A 77 8.40 -15.88 3.01
CA ARG A 77 7.76 -15.60 1.73
C ARG A 77 6.46 -16.38 1.49
N GLN A 78 6.37 -17.62 1.97
CA GLN A 78 5.24 -18.51 1.75
C GLN A 78 4.21 -18.46 2.90
N SER A 79 4.40 -17.63 3.93
CA SER A 79 3.50 -17.62 5.09
C SER A 79 2.19 -16.90 4.83
N ARG A 80 2.04 -16.18 3.71
CA ARG A 80 0.86 -15.40 3.35
C ARG A 80 0.74 -15.30 1.81
N PRO A 81 -0.38 -14.81 1.26
CA PRO A 81 -0.48 -14.52 -0.18
C PRO A 81 0.63 -13.57 -0.63
N TRP A 82 1.14 -13.73 -1.85
CA TRP A 82 2.12 -12.79 -2.40
C TRP A 82 1.49 -11.50 -2.91
N MET A 83 0.19 -11.56 -3.20
CA MET A 83 -0.58 -10.46 -3.72
C MET A 83 -2.03 -10.55 -3.28
N GLU A 84 -2.60 -9.40 -2.97
CA GLU A 84 -4.03 -9.15 -2.75
C GLU A 84 -4.52 -8.14 -3.77
N MET A 85 -5.58 -8.48 -4.49
CA MET A 85 -6.17 -7.70 -5.58
C MET A 85 -7.67 -7.54 -5.34
N SER A 86 -8.27 -6.59 -6.06
CA SER A 86 -9.72 -6.33 -6.05
C SER A 86 -10.25 -6.11 -4.63
N ILE A 87 -9.46 -5.40 -3.83
CA ILE A 87 -9.74 -5.14 -2.43
C ILE A 87 -11.02 -4.31 -2.31
N ARG A 88 -11.95 -4.75 -1.46
CA ARG A 88 -13.21 -4.05 -1.19
C ARG A 88 -13.54 -4.08 0.29
N ALA A 89 -13.96 -2.93 0.82
CA ALA A 89 -14.55 -2.87 2.15
C ALA A 89 -15.85 -3.68 2.19
N ILE A 90 -16.05 -4.40 3.29
CA ILE A 90 -17.27 -5.15 3.54
C ILE A 90 -18.31 -4.18 4.11
N PRO A 91 -19.56 -4.15 3.59
CA PRO A 91 -20.61 -3.29 4.14
C PRO A 91 -20.80 -3.50 5.63
N ASP A 92 -21.00 -2.41 6.37
CA ASP A 92 -21.26 -2.42 7.82
C ASP A 92 -20.17 -3.15 8.64
N SER A 93 -18.93 -3.17 8.13
CA SER A 93 -17.77 -3.82 8.74
C SER A 93 -16.51 -2.97 8.57
N HIS A 94 -15.50 -3.25 9.40
CA HIS A 94 -14.14 -2.70 9.28
C HIS A 94 -13.22 -3.57 8.41
N LYS A 95 -13.69 -4.76 8.01
CA LYS A 95 -12.90 -5.73 7.26
C LYS A 95 -12.97 -5.46 5.77
N TYR A 96 -11.98 -6.02 5.06
CA TYR A 96 -11.93 -6.03 3.61
C TYR A 96 -11.99 -7.46 3.10
N VAL A 97 -12.49 -7.64 1.88
CA VAL A 97 -12.28 -8.87 1.10
C VAL A 97 -11.28 -8.59 -0.02
N ALA A 98 -10.45 -9.59 -0.32
CA ALA A 98 -9.50 -9.52 -1.41
C ALA A 98 -9.43 -10.86 -2.18
N THR A 99 -9.06 -10.75 -3.45
CA THR A 99 -8.63 -11.88 -4.28
C THR A 99 -7.13 -12.02 -4.17
N THR A 100 -6.63 -13.19 -3.77
CA THR A 100 -5.19 -13.43 -3.76
C THR A 100 -4.66 -13.62 -5.18
N GLY A 101 -3.35 -13.42 -5.38
CA GLY A 101 -2.72 -13.54 -6.69
C GLY A 101 -1.28 -14.05 -6.60
N ALA A 102 -0.80 -14.55 -7.75
CA ALA A 102 0.61 -14.82 -7.97
C ALA A 102 1.33 -13.52 -8.35
N HIS A 103 2.64 -13.46 -8.11
CA HIS A 103 3.44 -12.32 -8.56
C HIS A 103 3.54 -12.26 -10.08
N HIS A 104 3.75 -13.42 -10.73
CA HIS A 104 3.85 -13.53 -12.19
C HIS A 104 2.53 -13.92 -12.87
N GLY A 105 1.41 -13.82 -12.15
CA GLY A 105 0.09 -14.23 -12.62
C GLY A 105 -0.84 -13.06 -12.93
N ASN A 106 -2.04 -13.40 -13.39
CA ASN A 106 -3.14 -12.45 -13.42
C ASN A 106 -3.80 -12.37 -12.03
N ALA A 107 -4.68 -11.39 -11.81
CA ALA A 107 -5.41 -11.16 -10.56
C ALA A 107 -6.48 -12.23 -10.27
N PHE A 108 -6.05 -13.49 -10.12
CA PHE A 108 -6.86 -14.64 -9.78
C PHE A 108 -6.15 -15.51 -8.75
N GLY A 109 -6.92 -16.05 -7.81
CA GLY A 109 -6.47 -16.85 -6.69
C GLY A 109 -7.58 -16.98 -5.67
N SER A 110 -7.36 -17.74 -4.59
CA SER A 110 -8.34 -17.88 -3.51
C SER A 110 -8.69 -16.55 -2.86
N LEU A 111 -9.86 -16.49 -2.21
CA LEU A 111 -10.39 -15.29 -1.58
C LEU A 111 -10.09 -15.27 -0.08
N VAL A 112 -9.78 -14.08 0.43
CA VAL A 112 -9.47 -13.85 1.84
C VAL A 112 -10.20 -12.64 2.38
N LEU A 113 -10.45 -12.67 3.68
CA LEU A 113 -10.76 -11.50 4.49
C LEU A 113 -9.49 -10.92 5.07
N ILE A 114 -9.46 -9.59 5.19
CA ILE A 114 -8.41 -8.83 5.85
C ILE A 114 -9.04 -8.09 7.03
N ASP A 115 -8.53 -8.37 8.23
CA ASP A 115 -8.89 -7.68 9.48
C ASP A 115 -7.65 -7.01 10.06
N SER A 116 -7.56 -5.69 9.89
CA SER A 116 -6.40 -4.91 10.36
C SER A 116 -6.46 -4.56 11.85
N HIS A 117 -7.54 -4.89 12.57
CA HIS A 117 -7.59 -4.73 14.03
C HIS A 117 -6.86 -5.86 14.77
N VAL A 118 -6.54 -6.95 14.07
CA VAL A 118 -5.63 -7.99 14.57
C VAL A 118 -4.19 -7.56 14.29
N GLU A 119 -3.26 -7.81 15.21
CA GLU A 119 -1.84 -7.51 15.01
C GLU A 119 -1.25 -8.36 13.86
N ASP A 120 -0.49 -7.74 12.93
CA ASP A 120 0.21 -8.46 11.84
C ASP A 120 1.39 -9.25 12.42
N ASP A 121 1.28 -10.58 12.42
CA ASP A 121 2.29 -11.50 12.95
C ASP A 121 3.42 -11.80 11.94
N GLY A 122 3.45 -11.11 10.81
CA GLY A 122 4.34 -11.45 9.71
C GLY A 122 3.79 -12.56 8.81
N ALA A 123 2.55 -13.01 9.00
CA ALA A 123 1.96 -14.16 8.34
C ALA A 123 0.43 -13.98 8.12
N MET A 124 -0.39 -14.84 8.72
CA MET A 124 -1.83 -14.98 8.43
C MET A 124 -2.73 -14.44 9.54
N SER A 125 -2.22 -13.87 10.63
CA SER A 125 -3.06 -13.46 11.78
C SER A 125 -4.21 -12.53 11.37
N GLN A 126 -3.97 -11.63 10.42
CA GLN A 126 -4.95 -10.69 9.88
C GLN A 126 -5.82 -11.27 8.75
N LEU A 127 -5.60 -12.52 8.35
CA LEU A 127 -6.22 -13.13 7.17
C LEU A 127 -7.10 -14.32 7.53
N THR A 128 -8.35 -14.28 7.07
CA THR A 128 -9.24 -15.46 7.09
C THR A 128 -9.48 -15.96 5.66
N ARG A 129 -9.32 -17.25 5.41
CA ARG A 129 -9.56 -17.83 4.08
C ARG A 129 -11.04 -18.08 3.86
N LEU A 130 -11.60 -17.47 2.81
CA LEU A 130 -12.98 -17.72 2.38
C LEU A 130 -13.08 -18.95 1.47
N THR A 131 -12.05 -19.20 0.66
CA THR A 131 -12.01 -20.35 -0.27
C THR A 131 -10.75 -21.21 0.00
N PRO A 132 -10.68 -21.90 1.15
CA PRO A 132 -9.50 -22.67 1.54
C PRO A 132 -9.25 -23.91 0.67
N ASP A 133 -10.21 -24.29 -0.17
CA ASP A 133 -10.10 -25.38 -1.14
C ASP A 133 -9.05 -25.13 -2.24
N VAL A 134 -8.65 -23.87 -2.43
CA VAL A 134 -7.64 -23.47 -3.42
C VAL A 134 -6.43 -22.83 -2.72
N PRO A 135 -5.22 -23.42 -2.89
CA PRO A 135 -3.98 -22.83 -2.38
C PRO A 135 -3.75 -21.41 -2.90
N PHE A 136 -2.98 -20.61 -2.17
CA PHE A 136 -2.51 -19.32 -2.65
C PHE A 136 -1.57 -19.51 -3.83
N PRO A 137 -1.87 -18.90 -5.00
CA PRO A 137 -1.00 -19.00 -6.17
C PRO A 137 0.43 -18.54 -5.86
N GLU A 138 1.42 -19.33 -6.25
CA GLU A 138 2.87 -19.09 -6.08
C GLU A 138 3.39 -19.13 -4.63
N ALA A 139 2.61 -18.69 -3.65
CA ALA A 139 2.93 -18.79 -2.24
C ALA A 139 2.92 -20.24 -1.74
N GLU A 140 1.93 -21.04 -2.16
CA GLU A 140 1.73 -22.41 -1.65
C GLU A 140 1.92 -23.49 -2.72
N GLY A 141 2.05 -23.14 -4.00
CA GLY A 141 2.24 -24.13 -5.05
C GLY A 141 2.55 -23.57 -6.43
N LYS A 142 3.04 -24.48 -7.29
CA LYS A 142 3.29 -24.27 -8.73
C LYS A 142 2.79 -25.47 -9.55
N PRO A 143 2.44 -25.29 -10.85
CA PRO A 143 2.33 -24.02 -11.55
C PRO A 143 1.13 -23.21 -11.08
N GLU A 144 1.32 -21.90 -10.89
CA GLU A 144 0.37 -20.96 -10.31
C GLU A 144 -0.97 -20.93 -11.04
N ARG A 145 -0.96 -21.15 -12.36
CA ARG A 145 -2.17 -21.20 -13.20
C ARG A 145 -3.23 -22.18 -12.70
N LYS A 146 -2.83 -23.28 -12.05
CA LYS A 146 -3.77 -24.27 -11.47
C LYS A 146 -4.55 -23.75 -10.27
N TYR A 147 -4.06 -22.70 -9.62
CA TYR A 147 -4.64 -22.13 -8.40
C TYR A 147 -5.38 -20.81 -8.67
N MET A 148 -5.42 -20.36 -9.91
CA MET A 148 -6.09 -19.14 -10.34
C MET A 148 -7.62 -19.34 -10.47
N CYS A 149 -8.25 -20.06 -9.55
CA CYS A 149 -9.62 -20.52 -9.71
C CYS A 149 -10.67 -19.44 -9.43
N TYR A 150 -10.41 -18.52 -8.49
CA TYR A 150 -11.32 -17.44 -8.11
C TYR A 150 -10.79 -16.06 -8.52
N ALA A 151 -11.67 -15.06 -8.61
CA ALA A 151 -11.30 -13.64 -8.65
C ALA A 151 -12.47 -12.70 -8.34
N THR A 152 -12.16 -11.39 -8.38
CA THR A 152 -13.12 -10.27 -8.34
C THR A 152 -14.13 -10.45 -7.22
N ALA A 153 -13.62 -10.67 -6.00
CA ALA A 153 -14.46 -10.77 -4.83
C ALA A 153 -15.29 -9.49 -4.65
N TRP A 154 -16.57 -9.68 -4.35
CA TRP A 154 -17.50 -8.61 -4.09
C TRP A 154 -18.30 -8.93 -2.82
N PRO A 155 -18.13 -8.17 -1.74
CA PRO A 155 -18.80 -8.47 -0.47
C PRO A 155 -20.27 -8.00 -0.49
N LEU A 156 -21.17 -8.88 -0.04
CA LEU A 156 -22.56 -8.54 0.27
C LEU A 156 -22.72 -8.29 1.77
N SER A 157 -22.05 -9.11 2.60
CA SER A 157 -21.93 -9.07 4.06
C SER A 157 -20.58 -9.71 4.48
N GLU A 158 -20.33 -9.91 5.77
CA GLU A 158 -19.19 -10.75 6.24
C GLU A 158 -19.42 -12.26 6.01
N GLU A 159 -20.63 -12.67 5.64
CA GLU A 159 -20.98 -14.07 5.43
C GLU A 159 -21.20 -14.39 3.95
N ASP A 160 -21.59 -13.41 3.13
CA ASP A 160 -22.02 -13.58 1.74
C ASP A 160 -21.18 -12.77 0.76
N TYR A 161 -20.78 -13.40 -0.34
CA TYR A 161 -19.94 -12.79 -1.37
C TYR A 161 -20.40 -13.20 -2.77
N LEU A 162 -20.21 -12.31 -3.73
CA LEU A 162 -20.13 -12.69 -5.13
C LEU A 162 -18.66 -12.82 -5.52
N CYS A 163 -18.37 -13.75 -6.41
CA CYS A 163 -17.04 -13.88 -6.99
C CYS A 163 -17.14 -14.46 -8.40
N VAL A 164 -16.00 -14.61 -9.06
CA VAL A 164 -15.88 -15.47 -10.24
C VAL A 164 -15.18 -16.75 -9.86
N TYR A 165 -15.56 -17.86 -10.49
CA TYR A 165 -14.98 -19.17 -10.19
C TYR A 165 -15.01 -20.12 -11.39
N ASP A 166 -13.94 -20.91 -11.51
CA ASP A 166 -13.88 -22.17 -12.26
C ASP A 166 -12.82 -23.10 -11.66
N ALA A 167 -13.19 -24.36 -11.38
CA ALA A 167 -12.31 -25.34 -10.76
C ALA A 167 -11.06 -25.65 -11.60
N ALA A 168 -11.17 -25.56 -12.94
CA ALA A 168 -10.06 -25.78 -13.87
C ALA A 168 -9.31 -24.48 -14.22
N ALA A 169 -9.64 -23.35 -13.59
CA ALA A 169 -9.12 -22.02 -13.89
C ALA A 169 -9.28 -21.62 -15.38
N GLY A 170 -10.30 -22.17 -16.05
CA GLY A 170 -10.61 -21.98 -17.46
C GLY A 170 -11.69 -20.92 -17.66
N ASN A 171 -12.89 -21.37 -18.07
CA ASN A 171 -14.03 -20.49 -18.33
C ASN A 171 -14.80 -20.17 -17.04
N ARG A 172 -14.55 -18.99 -16.45
CA ARG A 172 -15.13 -18.60 -15.16
C ARG A 172 -16.57 -18.13 -15.28
N GLY A 173 -17.38 -18.54 -14.32
CA GLY A 173 -18.74 -18.04 -14.12
C GLY A 173 -18.81 -17.12 -12.89
N ILE A 174 -19.90 -16.40 -12.74
CA ILE A 174 -20.25 -15.64 -11.53
C ILE A 174 -20.93 -16.59 -10.54
N TYR A 175 -20.43 -16.61 -9.31
CA TYR A 175 -20.95 -17.42 -8.22
C TYR A 175 -21.31 -16.54 -7.03
N TRP A 176 -22.33 -16.96 -6.29
CA TRP A 176 -22.47 -16.61 -4.87
C TRP A 176 -21.69 -17.64 -4.06
N ILE A 177 -21.00 -17.20 -3.02
CA ILE A 177 -20.34 -18.05 -2.04
C ILE A 177 -20.63 -17.52 -0.63
N ASP A 178 -20.54 -18.39 0.36
CA ASP A 178 -20.59 -18.00 1.77
C ASP A 178 -19.31 -18.40 2.55
N CYS A 179 -19.22 -17.92 3.79
CA CYS A 179 -18.13 -18.24 4.71
C CYS A 179 -18.16 -19.69 5.22
N TYR A 180 -19.22 -20.45 4.96
CA TYR A 180 -19.38 -21.87 5.33
C TYR A 180 -18.91 -22.83 4.24
N GLY A 181 -18.52 -22.30 3.07
CA GLY A 181 -17.97 -23.04 1.95
C GLY A 181 -18.99 -23.40 0.87
N ASN A 182 -20.24 -22.96 0.97
CA ASN A 182 -21.25 -23.14 -0.07
C ASN A 182 -20.91 -22.27 -1.29
N LYS A 183 -21.31 -22.75 -2.47
CA LYS A 183 -21.09 -22.09 -3.76
C LYS A 183 -22.27 -22.36 -4.66
N GLU A 184 -22.90 -21.31 -5.18
CA GLU A 184 -24.02 -21.40 -6.11
C GLU A 184 -23.68 -20.66 -7.40
N LEU A 185 -23.87 -21.32 -8.55
CA LEU A 185 -23.66 -20.68 -9.85
C LEU A 185 -24.81 -19.71 -10.13
N ILE A 186 -24.49 -18.43 -10.32
CA ILE A 186 -25.48 -17.42 -10.73
C ILE A 186 -25.56 -17.37 -12.25
N TYR A 187 -24.41 -17.26 -12.91
CA TYR A 187 -24.35 -17.09 -14.35
C TYR A 187 -23.02 -17.55 -14.92
N ARG A 188 -23.04 -18.19 -16.09
CA ARG A 188 -21.85 -18.49 -16.87
C ARG A 188 -22.19 -18.40 -18.35
N ASP A 189 -21.43 -17.57 -19.05
CA ASP A 189 -21.43 -17.60 -20.51
C ASP A 189 -20.64 -18.83 -21.01
N PRO A 190 -21.18 -19.63 -21.94
CA PRO A 190 -20.51 -20.85 -22.41
C PRO A 190 -19.25 -20.58 -23.25
N ALA A 191 -19.11 -19.40 -23.85
CA ALA A 191 -18.03 -19.05 -24.79
C ALA A 191 -16.94 -18.18 -24.15
N ILE A 192 -17.28 -17.32 -23.18
CA ILE A 192 -16.35 -16.37 -22.56
C ILE A 192 -16.45 -16.36 -21.02
N SER A 193 -15.35 -16.00 -20.35
CA SER A 193 -15.37 -15.85 -18.90
C SER A 193 -16.22 -14.65 -18.48
N SER A 194 -17.13 -14.89 -17.54
CA SER A 194 -17.92 -13.87 -16.88
C SER A 194 -17.10 -13.27 -15.73
N MET A 195 -16.96 -11.94 -15.71
CA MET A 195 -16.04 -11.22 -14.82
C MET A 195 -16.72 -10.03 -14.12
N TYR A 196 -16.15 -9.59 -13.00
CA TYR A 196 -16.52 -8.35 -12.28
C TYR A 196 -18.01 -8.27 -11.88
N PRO A 197 -18.50 -9.16 -11.00
CA PRO A 197 -19.86 -9.05 -10.48
C PRO A 197 -20.04 -7.70 -9.77
N LEU A 198 -21.00 -6.90 -10.23
CA LEU A 198 -21.35 -5.60 -9.68
C LEU A 198 -22.86 -5.58 -9.35
N PRO A 199 -23.27 -5.87 -8.11
CA PRO A 199 -24.67 -5.84 -7.74
C PRO A 199 -25.23 -4.41 -7.78
N ILE A 200 -26.36 -4.24 -8.45
CA ILE A 200 -27.10 -2.97 -8.47
C ILE A 200 -27.97 -2.93 -7.20
N ARG A 201 -27.50 -2.18 -6.19
CA ARG A 201 -28.25 -1.93 -4.95
C ARG A 201 -28.04 -0.51 -4.46
N SER A 202 -28.99 -0.01 -3.66
CA SER A 202 -28.78 1.23 -2.91
C SER A 202 -27.62 1.05 -1.93
N ARG A 203 -26.80 2.09 -1.77
CA ARG A 203 -25.71 2.14 -0.78
C ARG A 203 -25.62 3.52 -0.14
N PRO A 204 -25.26 3.63 1.14
CA PRO A 204 -24.91 4.91 1.74
C PRO A 204 -23.77 5.57 0.96
N LYS A 205 -23.85 6.90 0.77
CA LYS A 205 -22.70 7.66 0.28
C LYS A 205 -21.65 7.67 1.40
N PRO A 206 -20.41 7.22 1.16
CA PRO A 206 -19.35 7.32 2.16
C PRO A 206 -19.13 8.78 2.60
N PRO A 207 -18.57 9.01 3.79
CA PRO A 207 -18.14 10.35 4.21
C PRO A 207 -17.27 11.02 3.13
N THR A 208 -17.44 12.33 2.97
CA THR A 208 -16.61 13.13 2.05
C THR A 208 -15.59 13.90 2.84
N TYR A 209 -14.32 13.81 2.42
CA TYR A 209 -13.25 14.63 2.98
C TYR A 209 -13.19 15.97 2.26
N PRO A 210 -12.86 17.07 2.97
CA PRO A 210 -12.57 18.32 2.30
C PRO A 210 -11.28 18.17 1.48
N ASP A 211 -11.30 18.71 0.27
CA ASP A 211 -10.08 18.92 -0.47
C ASP A 211 -9.26 19.99 0.25
N THR A 212 -8.02 19.64 0.59
CA THR A 212 -7.06 20.55 1.23
C THR A 212 -5.81 20.76 0.39
N VAL A 213 -5.75 20.11 -0.77
CA VAL A 213 -4.60 20.14 -1.66
C VAL A 213 -4.86 21.15 -2.76
N THR A 214 -4.01 22.17 -2.82
CA THR A 214 -4.00 23.07 -3.99
C THR A 214 -2.96 22.56 -4.97
N PHE A 215 -3.36 21.69 -5.91
CA PHE A 215 -2.45 21.03 -6.85
C PHE A 215 -1.62 22.02 -7.69
N SER A 216 -2.17 23.20 -8.01
CA SER A 216 -1.48 24.29 -8.72
C SER A 216 -0.59 25.17 -7.82
N GLY A 217 -0.52 24.88 -6.52
CA GLY A 217 0.23 25.66 -5.53
C GLY A 217 1.74 25.44 -5.59
N PRO A 218 2.50 26.01 -4.63
CA PRO A 218 3.93 25.75 -4.51
C PRO A 218 4.21 24.25 -4.40
N GLN A 219 5.08 23.75 -5.27
CA GLN A 219 5.41 22.32 -5.38
C GLN A 219 6.38 21.86 -4.30
N THR A 220 6.02 22.12 -3.05
CA THR A 220 6.77 21.79 -1.85
C THR A 220 5.82 21.33 -0.77
N GLY A 221 6.18 20.27 -0.06
CA GLY A 221 5.52 19.86 1.18
C GLY A 221 6.52 19.78 2.32
N ARG A 222 6.09 19.18 3.43
CA ARG A 222 6.87 19.09 4.66
C ARG A 222 6.65 17.73 5.31
N PHE A 223 7.67 17.24 6.00
CA PHE A 223 7.57 16.09 6.89
C PHE A 223 7.88 16.50 8.31
N LEU A 224 7.09 16.00 9.26
CA LEU A 224 7.35 16.08 10.69
C LEU A 224 7.46 14.65 11.25
N VAL A 225 8.64 14.29 11.75
CA VAL A 225 8.86 13.11 12.58
C VAL A 225 8.85 13.57 14.02
N GLN A 226 7.94 13.03 14.84
CA GLN A 226 7.83 13.46 16.24
C GLN A 226 9.02 12.99 17.08
N ASP A 227 9.37 11.72 16.98
CA ASP A 227 10.53 11.15 17.66
C ASP A 227 11.02 9.90 16.90
N VAL A 228 12.20 9.99 16.27
CA VAL A 228 12.81 8.88 15.52
C VAL A 228 13.02 7.62 16.37
N TYR A 229 13.03 7.74 17.70
CA TYR A 229 13.20 6.61 18.61
C TYR A 229 11.92 5.83 18.89
N GLN A 230 10.75 6.37 18.53
CA GLN A 230 9.50 5.60 18.57
C GLN A 230 9.50 4.57 17.44
N GLY A 231 9.70 3.30 17.79
CA GLY A 231 9.77 2.18 16.84
C GLY A 231 11.21 1.76 16.44
N LEU A 232 12.20 2.63 16.64
CA LEU A 232 13.61 2.33 16.33
C LEU A 232 14.26 1.50 17.45
N LYS A 233 14.13 0.19 17.38
CA LYS A 233 14.65 -0.75 18.38
C LYS A 233 16.18 -0.87 18.30
N GLY A 234 16.83 -0.90 19.48
CA GLY A 234 18.26 -1.22 19.59
C GLY A 234 19.23 -0.06 19.29
N VAL A 235 18.72 1.15 19.04
CA VAL A 235 19.54 2.35 18.84
C VAL A 235 19.40 3.26 20.06
N PRO A 236 20.48 3.59 20.79
CA PRO A 236 20.41 4.49 21.94
C PRO A 236 19.91 5.90 21.56
N HIS A 237 19.16 6.52 22.48
CA HIS A 237 18.75 7.92 22.33
C HIS A 237 19.97 8.84 22.16
N GLY A 238 19.83 9.85 21.30
CA GLY A 238 20.90 10.76 20.91
C GLY A 238 21.91 10.22 19.89
N THR A 239 21.89 8.92 19.53
CA THR A 239 22.77 8.37 18.46
C THR A 239 22.43 8.90 17.06
N VAL A 240 21.15 9.10 16.74
CA VAL A 240 20.71 9.63 15.44
C VAL A 240 20.95 11.14 15.42
N LYS A 241 21.76 11.61 14.47
CA LYS A 241 22.09 13.04 14.33
C LYS A 241 21.39 13.71 13.16
N ARG A 242 21.08 12.94 12.12
CA ARG A 242 20.49 13.46 10.88
C ARG A 242 19.56 12.44 10.25
N LEU A 243 18.57 12.91 9.51
CA LEU A 243 17.86 12.11 8.52
C LEU A 243 18.42 12.41 7.13
N ARG A 244 18.77 11.37 6.37
CA ARG A 244 19.00 11.49 4.92
C ARG A 244 17.68 11.31 4.21
N VAL A 245 17.34 12.25 3.33
CA VAL A 245 16.16 12.16 2.48
C VAL A 245 16.60 11.70 1.10
N ILE A 246 16.03 10.59 0.63
CA ILE A 246 16.41 9.94 -0.62
C ILE A 246 15.20 9.94 -1.54
N GLY A 247 15.36 10.50 -2.74
CA GLY A 247 14.39 10.45 -3.81
C GLY A 247 14.53 9.17 -4.64
N ALA A 248 13.38 8.67 -5.09
CA ALA A 248 13.21 7.45 -5.85
C ALA A 248 12.35 7.75 -7.10
N PRO A 249 12.96 8.10 -8.24
CA PRO A 249 12.23 8.46 -9.44
C PRO A 249 11.66 7.21 -10.12
N PRO A 250 10.51 7.32 -10.81
CA PRO A 250 9.98 6.24 -11.64
C PRO A 250 10.97 5.81 -12.72
N LYS A 251 10.97 4.51 -13.01
CA LYS A 251 11.83 3.95 -14.06
C LYS A 251 11.27 4.29 -15.44
N VAL A 252 12.10 4.91 -16.29
CA VAL A 252 11.69 5.34 -17.65
C VAL A 252 11.86 4.27 -18.73
N GLN A 253 12.37 3.10 -18.38
CA GLN A 253 12.71 2.02 -19.34
C GLN A 253 12.58 0.63 -18.69
N PRO A 254 12.32 -0.44 -19.45
CA PRO A 254 11.97 -1.76 -18.89
C PRO A 254 13.18 -2.65 -18.55
N HIS A 255 14.34 -2.40 -19.13
CA HIS A 255 15.55 -3.23 -19.02
C HIS A 255 16.14 -3.19 -17.61
N MET A 256 16.44 -4.36 -17.07
CA MET A 256 17.17 -4.50 -15.82
C MET A 256 18.64 -4.12 -16.07
N ASN A 257 19.26 -3.42 -15.10
CA ASN A 257 20.71 -3.14 -15.10
C ASN A 257 21.23 -2.38 -16.34
N SER A 258 20.37 -1.61 -17.02
CA SER A 258 20.76 -0.79 -18.17
C SER A 258 20.13 0.61 -18.08
N PRO A 259 20.88 1.65 -17.70
CA PRO A 259 22.28 1.60 -17.28
C PRO A 259 22.47 0.85 -15.96
N VAL A 260 23.70 0.42 -15.68
CA VAL A 260 24.08 -0.07 -14.35
C VAL A 260 24.11 1.13 -13.40
N LEU A 261 23.19 1.14 -12.43
CA LEU A 261 23.04 2.27 -11.49
C LEU A 261 23.88 2.11 -10.21
N GLY A 262 24.40 0.91 -9.94
CA GLY A 262 25.13 0.62 -8.72
C GLY A 262 25.80 -0.75 -8.73
N VAL A 263 26.26 -1.17 -7.55
CA VAL A 263 26.90 -2.47 -7.33
C VAL A 263 25.87 -3.61 -7.31
N SER A 264 24.65 -3.31 -6.86
CA SER A 264 23.49 -4.20 -6.87
C SER A 264 22.85 -4.26 -8.26
N ALA A 265 22.20 -5.39 -8.51
CA ALA A 265 21.37 -5.60 -9.68
C ALA A 265 19.90 -5.32 -9.34
N GLU A 266 19.14 -4.83 -10.33
CA GLU A 266 17.68 -4.64 -10.30
C GLU A 266 17.17 -3.60 -9.28
N ASP A 267 18.09 -2.87 -8.64
CA ASP A 267 17.75 -1.77 -7.76
C ASP A 267 17.14 -0.59 -8.52
N LEU A 268 16.20 0.05 -7.84
CA LEU A 268 15.68 1.35 -8.25
C LEU A 268 16.81 2.39 -8.26
N GLY A 269 16.78 3.29 -9.24
CA GLY A 269 17.58 4.51 -9.18
C GLY A 269 17.20 5.32 -7.93
N LYS A 270 18.21 5.85 -7.23
CA LYS A 270 18.04 6.63 -6.01
C LYS A 270 18.97 7.82 -6.06
N PHE A 271 18.54 8.94 -5.49
CA PHE A 271 19.37 10.13 -5.35
C PHE A 271 19.15 10.79 -4.00
N VAL A 272 20.21 11.34 -3.41
CA VAL A 272 20.10 12.05 -2.13
C VAL A 272 19.57 13.45 -2.40
N LEU A 273 18.42 13.78 -1.82
CA LEU A 273 17.87 15.13 -1.86
C LEU A 273 18.61 16.05 -0.88
N GLY A 274 18.99 15.51 0.28
CA GLY A 274 19.69 16.27 1.31
C GLY A 274 19.75 15.52 2.63
N THR A 275 20.26 16.21 3.66
CA THR A 275 20.23 15.74 5.05
C THR A 275 19.72 16.82 5.97
N VAL A 276 18.89 16.45 6.94
CA VAL A 276 18.27 17.37 7.89
C VAL A 276 18.65 16.98 9.32
N PRO A 277 18.81 17.95 10.24
CA PRO A 277 19.14 17.65 11.62
C PRO A 277 17.99 16.91 12.31
N VAL A 278 18.36 16.02 13.24
CA VAL A 278 17.46 15.47 14.26
C VAL A 278 17.77 16.20 15.58
N GLU A 279 16.73 16.69 16.23
CA GLU A 279 16.84 17.42 17.49
C GLU A 279 17.15 16.50 18.68
N GLU A 280 17.47 17.07 19.84
CA GLU A 280 17.82 16.30 21.04
C GLU A 280 16.68 15.40 21.54
N ASP A 281 15.43 15.78 21.28
CA ASP A 281 14.23 15.01 21.60
C ASP A 281 13.90 13.93 20.54
N GLY A 282 14.75 13.78 19.51
CA GLY A 282 14.54 12.82 18.42
C GLY A 282 13.66 13.36 17.29
N SER A 283 13.15 14.58 17.38
CA SER A 283 12.27 15.15 16.36
C SER A 283 13.00 15.65 15.11
N ALA A 284 12.30 15.68 13.97
CA ALA A 284 12.80 16.29 12.74
C ALA A 284 11.66 16.93 11.94
N TYR A 285 11.88 18.15 11.45
CA TYR A 285 10.92 18.90 10.64
C TYR A 285 11.62 19.54 9.45
N PHE A 286 11.14 19.25 8.24
CA PHE A 286 11.84 19.63 7.01
C PHE A 286 10.96 19.72 5.78
N HIS A 287 11.41 20.54 4.83
CA HIS A 287 10.82 20.67 3.50
C HIS A 287 11.23 19.55 2.56
N VAL A 288 10.35 19.22 1.62
CA VAL A 288 10.62 18.34 0.47
C VAL A 288 9.92 18.89 -0.77
N PRO A 289 10.39 18.58 -2.00
CA PRO A 289 9.58 18.75 -3.19
C PRO A 289 8.30 17.89 -3.10
N SER A 290 7.14 18.44 -3.46
CA SER A 290 5.94 17.63 -3.62
C SER A 290 6.02 16.80 -4.91
N GLY A 291 5.26 15.72 -4.98
CA GLY A 291 5.23 14.89 -6.19
C GLY A 291 6.46 14.01 -6.42
N ILE A 292 7.39 13.95 -5.46
CA ILE A 292 8.57 13.09 -5.51
C ILE A 292 8.41 12.00 -4.44
N SER A 293 8.52 10.74 -4.86
CA SER A 293 8.65 9.61 -3.95
C SER A 293 9.97 9.69 -3.19
N VAL A 294 9.88 9.65 -1.86
CA VAL A 294 11.01 9.73 -0.95
C VAL A 294 10.96 8.67 0.14
N PHE A 295 12.13 8.36 0.69
CA PHE A 295 12.27 7.60 1.93
C PHE A 295 13.44 8.14 2.76
N PHE A 296 13.54 7.69 4.01
CA PHE A 296 14.46 8.24 4.99
C PHE A 296 15.48 7.22 5.48
N GLN A 297 16.69 7.69 5.78
CA GLN A 297 17.67 6.95 6.58
C GLN A 297 18.02 7.72 7.84
N ALA A 298 17.95 7.06 8.99
CA ALA A 298 18.47 7.60 10.25
C ALA A 298 20.00 7.45 10.25
N LEU A 299 20.73 8.54 10.48
CA LEU A 299 22.19 8.57 10.39
C LEU A 299 22.86 8.81 11.75
N ASP A 300 24.00 8.15 11.99
CA ASP A 300 24.88 8.42 13.12
C ASP A 300 25.72 9.70 12.94
N GLU A 301 26.58 10.02 13.91
CA GLU A 301 27.48 11.19 13.88
C GLU A 301 28.48 11.17 12.71
N ARG A 302 28.81 9.98 12.19
CA ARG A 302 29.72 9.78 11.05
C ARG A 302 28.97 9.80 9.71
N GLY A 303 27.64 9.95 9.72
CA GLY A 303 26.80 9.93 8.52
C GLY A 303 26.51 8.52 7.99
N LEU A 304 26.72 7.48 8.80
CA LEU A 304 26.39 6.10 8.45
C LEU A 304 24.93 5.80 8.78
N ALA A 305 24.26 5.06 7.90
CA ALA A 305 22.86 4.70 8.09
C ALA A 305 22.72 3.64 9.19
N LEU A 306 21.93 3.96 10.21
CA LEU A 306 21.55 3.07 11.32
C LEU A 306 20.28 2.28 10.98
N GLN A 307 19.36 2.91 10.25
CA GLN A 307 18.11 2.31 9.80
C GLN A 307 17.68 2.97 8.48
N THR A 308 17.10 2.17 7.60
CA THR A 308 16.53 2.63 6.32
C THR A 308 15.04 2.31 6.30
N MET A 309 14.20 3.30 5.98
CA MET A 309 12.80 3.08 5.69
C MET A 309 12.68 2.20 4.42
N ARG A 310 12.03 1.05 4.55
CA ARG A 310 11.85 0.08 3.45
C ARG A 310 10.48 0.24 2.82
N SER A 311 10.27 1.34 2.11
CA SER A 311 9.06 1.73 1.37
C SER A 311 9.32 3.10 0.75
N LEU A 312 8.31 3.71 0.13
CA LEU A 312 8.30 5.11 -0.25
C LEU A 312 7.07 5.83 0.32
N THR A 313 7.22 7.12 0.49
CA THR A 313 6.12 8.05 0.75
C THR A 313 6.31 9.30 -0.10
N TYR A 314 5.30 10.17 -0.13
CA TYR A 314 5.34 11.43 -0.84
C TYR A 314 4.39 12.41 -0.14
N VAL A 315 4.48 13.68 -0.53
CA VAL A 315 3.57 14.72 -0.07
C VAL A 315 2.97 15.47 -1.25
N GLN A 316 1.72 15.87 -1.04
CA GLN A 316 1.01 16.79 -1.90
C GLN A 316 1.52 18.23 -1.72
N PRO A 317 1.26 19.15 -2.67
CA PRO A 317 1.60 20.57 -2.52
C PRO A 317 1.09 21.15 -1.20
N ASN A 318 1.98 21.84 -0.48
CA ASN A 318 1.76 22.46 0.83
C ASN A 318 1.30 21.51 1.96
N GLN A 319 1.30 20.19 1.74
CA GLN A 319 0.97 19.21 2.78
C GLN A 319 2.11 19.12 3.80
N THR A 320 1.75 19.04 5.09
CA THR A 320 2.64 18.52 6.13
C THR A 320 2.20 17.10 6.47
N LEU A 321 3.06 16.11 6.21
CA LEU A 321 2.83 14.73 6.62
C LEU A 321 3.59 14.41 7.90
N THR A 322 2.91 13.77 8.86
CA THR A 322 3.46 13.47 10.19
C THR A 322 3.53 11.97 10.45
N CYS A 323 4.62 11.52 11.07
CA CYS A 323 4.72 10.21 11.70
C CYS A 323 5.17 10.35 13.17
N ILE A 324 4.81 9.36 13.98
CA ILE A 324 5.19 9.36 15.40
C ILE A 324 6.68 9.02 15.50
N GLY A 325 7.16 8.06 14.72
CA GLY A 325 8.57 7.72 14.67
C GLY A 325 8.97 6.87 13.47
N CYS A 326 9.98 6.01 13.68
CA CYS A 326 10.54 5.17 12.64
C CYS A 326 9.96 3.76 12.74
N HIS A 327 8.91 3.49 11.96
CA HIS A 327 8.17 2.21 12.00
C HIS A 327 7.52 1.95 13.37
N GLU A 328 6.89 2.98 13.93
CA GLU A 328 6.05 2.87 15.11
C GLU A 328 4.94 1.82 14.93
N HIS A 329 4.46 1.26 16.03
CA HIS A 329 3.26 0.43 15.99
C HIS A 329 2.07 1.27 15.51
N ARG A 330 1.30 0.72 14.58
CA ARG A 330 0.33 1.49 13.78
C ARG A 330 -0.90 1.95 14.57
N ASP A 331 -1.16 1.30 15.70
CA ASP A 331 -2.22 1.68 16.65
C ASP A 331 -1.74 2.67 17.73
N LEU A 332 -0.48 3.13 17.66
CA LEU A 332 -0.01 4.16 18.59
C LEU A 332 -0.64 5.50 18.23
N ALA A 333 -1.23 6.12 19.23
CA ALA A 333 -1.56 7.54 19.17
C ALA A 333 -0.31 8.38 19.50
N PRO A 334 -0.17 9.59 18.92
CA PRO A 334 0.86 10.54 19.31
C PRO A 334 0.83 10.80 20.82
N THR A 335 2.01 10.81 21.46
CA THR A 335 2.14 11.12 22.88
C THR A 335 1.85 12.60 23.12
N ALA A 336 0.76 12.91 23.83
CA ALA A 336 0.28 14.30 24.03
C ALA A 336 1.21 15.20 24.88
N HIS A 337 2.28 14.67 25.47
CA HIS A 337 3.05 15.36 26.51
C HIS A 337 4.33 16.06 26.04
N GLN A 338 4.75 15.90 24.78
CA GLN A 338 5.95 16.56 24.24
C GLN A 338 5.66 17.19 22.88
N PHE A 339 5.74 18.52 22.84
CA PHE A 339 5.74 19.25 21.58
C PHE A 339 7.12 19.07 20.91
N PRO A 340 7.21 18.54 19.68
CA PRO A 340 8.49 18.27 19.04
C PRO A 340 9.33 19.54 18.90
N LEU A 341 10.59 19.52 19.35
CA LEU A 341 11.51 20.66 19.26
C LEU A 341 11.68 21.15 17.82
N ALA A 342 11.69 20.23 16.85
CA ALA A 342 11.82 20.58 15.44
C ALA A 342 10.62 21.39 14.93
N ALA A 343 9.43 21.22 15.52
CA ALA A 343 8.23 21.99 15.17
C ALA A 343 8.19 23.38 15.82
N ALA A 344 9.12 23.70 16.74
CA ALA A 344 9.23 25.02 17.36
C ALA A 344 10.00 26.03 16.49
N ARG A 345 10.49 25.60 15.33
CA ARG A 345 11.23 26.41 14.36
C ARG A 345 10.72 26.17 12.94
N GLU A 346 11.20 27.00 12.02
CA GLU A 346 10.94 26.79 10.59
C GLU A 346 11.49 25.42 10.12
N PRO A 347 10.80 24.76 9.17
CA PRO A 347 11.25 23.49 8.64
C PRO A 347 12.63 23.62 8.01
N SER A 348 13.49 22.65 8.28
CA SER A 348 14.83 22.57 7.69
C SER A 348 14.74 22.51 6.17
N LYS A 349 15.66 23.19 5.49
CA LYS A 349 15.88 23.04 4.04
C LYS A 349 16.76 21.80 3.79
N LEU A 350 16.59 21.19 2.63
CA LEU A 350 17.38 20.04 2.17
C LEU A 350 18.71 20.43 1.53
#